data_AF-A0A2N9MTI6-F1
#
_entry.id   AF-A0A2N9MTI6-F1
#
_cell.length_a   1.000
_cell.length_b   1.000
_cell.length_c   1.000
_cell.angle_alpha   90.00
_cell.angle_beta   90.00
_cell.angle_gamma   90.00
#
_symmetry.space_group_name_H-M   'P 1'
#
loop_
_entity.id
_entity.type
_entity.pdbx_description
1 polymer ?
#
loop_
_entity_poly.entity_id
_entity_poly.type
_entity_poly.pdbx_seq_one_letter_code
_entity_poly.pdbx_strand_id
1 'polypeptide(L)'
;MSSVPFNLDAGATSLAAAQANQLASSTVMVAQLSGSLQSIYLTAFNNWKISVDAGQIPNTNPPTPPVRYVISPPDAEGFQWPIVDPAGTPVCAMPPIPQDRTQTQQQIQAALKPNTIDVGKPIVGGGGKWFTVGPADTFACGSTTPPNTVAEDGTTGTFEKYGAPVGAGWYLQIS
;
A
#
# COMPACT_ATOMS: atom_id res chain seq x y z
N MET A 1 -13.92 28.80 8.97
CA MET A 1 -15.39 28.78 8.75
C MET A 1 -15.80 30.18 8.34
N SER A 2 -16.09 30.40 7.06
CA SER A 2 -16.60 31.71 6.59
C SER A 2 -18.12 31.57 6.49
N SER A 3 -18.84 32.30 7.33
CA SER A 3 -20.30 32.33 7.35
C SER A 3 -20.78 33.19 6.18
N VAL A 4 -21.26 32.55 5.11
CA VAL A 4 -22.00 33.24 4.07
C VAL A 4 -23.34 33.66 4.67
N PRO A 5 -23.71 34.95 4.68
CA PRO A 5 -24.99 35.38 5.22
C PRO A 5 -26.09 35.00 4.22
N PHE A 6 -26.97 34.08 4.61
CA PHE A 6 -28.20 33.78 3.87
C PHE A 6 -29.37 34.44 4.60
N ASN A 7 -30.13 35.27 3.87
CA ASN A 7 -31.29 35.97 4.41
C ASN A 7 -32.52 35.07 4.24
N LEU A 8 -32.87 34.31 5.28
CA LEU A 8 -34.09 33.50 5.31
C LEU A 8 -35.25 34.41 5.75
N ASP A 9 -36.23 34.63 4.88
CA ASP A 9 -37.41 35.43 5.21
C ASP A 9 -38.58 34.51 5.59
N ALA A 10 -38.79 34.31 6.89
CA ALA A 10 -39.88 33.50 7.43
C ALA A 10 -41.27 34.16 7.30
N GLY A 11 -41.34 35.44 6.91
CA GLY A 11 -42.59 36.19 6.75
C GLY A 11 -43.14 36.22 5.32
N ALA A 12 -42.38 35.74 4.34
CA ALA A 12 -42.77 35.78 2.94
C ALA A 12 -43.63 34.55 2.56
N THR A 13 -44.89 34.80 2.14
CA THR A 13 -45.90 33.76 1.86
C THR A 13 -46.04 33.39 0.39
N SER A 14 -45.16 33.89 -0.50
CA SER A 14 -45.21 33.59 -1.92
C SER A 14 -44.48 32.28 -2.25
N LEU A 15 -44.92 31.60 -3.31
CA LEU A 15 -44.23 30.40 -3.82
C LEU A 15 -42.77 30.67 -4.16
N ALA A 16 -42.48 31.84 -4.74
CA ALA A 16 -41.11 32.26 -5.05
C ALA A 16 -40.23 32.39 -3.79
N ALA A 17 -40.79 32.92 -2.70
CA ALA A 17 -40.06 33.00 -1.44
C ALA A 17 -39.85 31.61 -0.80
N ALA A 18 -40.84 30.73 -0.90
CA ALA A 18 -40.72 29.35 -0.45
C ALA A 18 -39.61 28.59 -1.20
N GLN A 19 -39.55 28.73 -2.53
CA GLN A 19 -38.49 28.16 -3.37
C GLN A 19 -37.11 28.72 -2.99
N ALA A 20 -36.99 30.04 -2.81
CA ALA A 20 -35.73 30.68 -2.44
C ALA A 20 -35.22 30.24 -1.05
N ASN A 21 -36.13 30.18 -0.07
CA ASN A 21 -35.82 29.71 1.29
C ASN A 21 -35.41 28.23 1.28
N GLN A 22 -36.12 27.40 0.50
CA GLN A 22 -35.81 25.98 0.37
C GLN A 22 -34.46 25.76 -0.31
N LEU A 23 -34.15 26.49 -1.38
CA LEU A 23 -32.86 26.42 -2.06
C LEU A 23 -31.71 26.86 -1.13
N ALA A 24 -31.89 27.92 -0.34
CA ALA A 24 -30.91 28.35 0.64
C ALA A 24 -30.65 27.27 1.69
N SER A 25 -31.72 26.66 2.22
CA SER A 25 -31.62 25.53 3.16
C SER A 25 -30.90 24.32 2.54
N SER A 26 -31.30 23.91 1.34
CA SER A 26 -30.68 22.80 0.60
C SER A 26 -29.20 23.06 0.34
N THR A 27 -28.81 24.29 0.02
CA THR A 27 -27.41 24.69 -0.22
C THR A 27 -26.55 24.50 1.04
N VAL A 28 -27.07 24.93 2.20
CA VAL A 28 -26.39 24.71 3.48
C VAL A 28 -26.29 23.22 3.80
N MET A 29 -27.37 22.47 3.57
CA MET A 29 -27.40 21.02 3.80
C MET A 29 -26.38 20.28 2.93
N VAL A 30 -26.26 20.62 1.64
CA VAL A 30 -25.24 20.04 0.74
C VAL A 30 -23.83 20.28 1.27
N ALA A 31 -23.52 21.49 1.73
CA ALA A 31 -22.21 21.82 2.28
C ALA A 31 -21.91 21.02 3.56
N GLN A 32 -22.89 20.90 4.47
CA GLN A 32 -22.76 20.15 5.71
C GLN A 32 -22.62 18.64 5.46
N LEU A 33 -23.46 18.06 4.59
CA LEU A 33 -23.42 16.65 4.24
C LEU A 33 -22.10 16.27 3.57
N SER A 34 -21.65 17.07 2.60
CA SER A 34 -20.38 16.82 1.91
C SER A 34 -19.17 16.99 2.84
N GLY A 35 -19.19 18.00 3.72
CA GLY A 35 -18.15 18.18 4.74
C GLY A 35 -18.10 17.04 5.76
N SER A 36 -19.26 16.54 6.19
CA SER A 36 -19.37 15.38 7.08
C SER A 36 -18.83 14.12 6.42
N LEU A 37 -19.25 13.83 5.17
CA LEU A 37 -18.74 12.70 4.39
C LEU A 37 -17.22 12.77 4.20
N GLN A 38 -16.68 13.94 3.90
CA GLN A 38 -15.23 14.13 3.79
C GLN A 38 -14.52 13.82 5.12
N SER A 39 -15.04 14.30 6.25
CA SER A 39 -14.46 14.05 7.57
C SER A 39 -14.46 12.56 7.94
N ILE A 40 -15.59 11.88 7.70
CA ILE A 40 -15.73 10.43 7.92
C ILE A 40 -14.73 9.67 7.04
N TYR A 41 -14.67 10.03 5.76
CA TYR A 41 -13.74 9.42 4.81
C TYR A 41 -12.28 9.57 5.24
N LEU A 42 -11.84 10.80 5.55
CA LEU A 42 -10.45 11.06 5.93
C LEU A 42 -10.09 10.35 7.24
N THR A 43 -11.03 10.24 8.18
CA THR A 43 -10.83 9.47 9.41
C THR A 43 -10.64 7.99 9.12
N ALA A 44 -11.52 7.40 8.30
CA ALA A 44 -11.41 6.00 7.91
C ALA A 44 -10.12 5.72 7.13
N PHE A 45 -9.75 6.61 6.19
CA PHE A 45 -8.52 6.52 5.43
C PHE A 45 -7.29 6.59 6.34
N ASN A 46 -7.24 7.53 7.29
CA ASN A 46 -6.12 7.65 8.23
C ASN A 46 -5.97 6.40 9.10
N ASN A 47 -7.06 5.84 9.61
CA ASN A 47 -7.02 4.61 10.39
C ASN A 47 -6.49 3.43 9.56
N TRP A 48 -7.01 3.27 8.34
CA TRP A 48 -6.50 2.27 7.39
C TRP A 48 -5.01 2.49 7.09
N LYS A 49 -4.60 3.74 6.82
CA LYS A 49 -3.21 4.11 6.54
C LYS A 49 -2.29 3.74 7.70
N ILE A 50 -2.70 4.02 8.94
CA ILE A 50 -1.96 3.63 10.14
C ILE A 50 -1.77 2.11 10.20
N SER A 51 -2.82 1.33 9.91
CA SER A 51 -2.71 -0.13 9.88
C SER A 51 -1.78 -0.63 8.77
N VAL A 52 -1.77 0.01 7.59
CA VAL A 52 -0.83 -0.32 6.51
C VAL A 52 0.61 0.07 6.87
N ASP A 53 0.82 1.28 7.39
CA ASP A 53 2.15 1.78 7.80
C ASP A 53 2.76 0.94 8.94
N ALA A 54 1.90 0.40 9.80
CA ALA A 54 2.27 -0.52 10.88
C ALA A 54 2.46 -1.97 10.39
N GLY A 55 2.21 -2.24 9.10
CA GLY A 55 2.34 -3.58 8.53
C GLY A 55 1.30 -4.59 9.01
N GLN A 56 0.17 -4.13 9.55
CA GLN A 56 -0.90 -5.02 10.01
C GLN A 56 -1.79 -5.53 8.87
N ILE A 57 -1.97 -4.73 7.82
CA ILE A 57 -2.81 -5.04 6.66
C ILE A 57 -2.16 -4.59 5.35
N PRO A 58 -2.42 -5.28 4.22
CA PRO A 58 -1.81 -4.93 2.94
C PRO A 58 -2.44 -3.67 2.37
N ASN A 59 -1.77 -3.03 1.41
CA ASN A 59 -2.24 -1.78 0.82
C ASN A 59 -3.27 -1.96 -0.32
N THR A 60 -3.86 -3.15 -0.46
CA THR A 60 -4.61 -3.60 -1.63
C THR A 60 -6.06 -3.13 -1.69
N ASN A 61 -6.59 -2.50 -0.64
CA ASN A 61 -7.98 -2.03 -0.61
C ASN A 61 -8.12 -0.73 0.20
N PRO A 62 -7.62 0.41 -0.31
CA PRO A 62 -7.79 1.70 0.37
C PRO A 62 -9.27 2.09 0.42
N PRO A 63 -9.75 2.74 1.50
CA PRO A 63 -11.04 3.40 1.50
C PRO A 63 -11.15 4.37 0.32
N THR A 64 -12.27 4.34 -0.39
CA THR A 64 -12.54 5.22 -1.53
C THR A 64 -13.34 6.45 -1.07
N PRO A 65 -13.03 7.64 -1.61
CA PRO A 65 -13.78 8.84 -1.26
C PRO A 65 -15.23 8.71 -1.76
N PRO A 66 -16.23 8.98 -0.90
CA PRO A 66 -17.63 8.91 -1.31
C PRO A 66 -17.96 10.03 -2.31
N VAL A 67 -19.04 9.83 -3.07
CA VAL A 67 -19.58 10.84 -3.98
C VAL A 67 -20.18 12.00 -3.18
N ARG A 68 -19.95 13.23 -3.63
CA ARG A 68 -20.45 14.44 -2.95
C ARG A 68 -21.95 14.64 -3.14
N TYR A 69 -22.52 15.49 -2.29
CA TYR A 69 -23.86 16.01 -2.54
C TYR A 69 -23.80 17.25 -3.44
N VAL A 70 -24.83 17.42 -4.27
CA VAL A 70 -25.07 18.60 -5.10
C VAL A 70 -26.55 18.98 -5.00
N ILE A 71 -26.88 20.16 -5.48
CA ILE A 71 -28.27 20.60 -5.62
C ILE A 71 -28.84 20.03 -6.91
N SER A 72 -30.02 19.42 -6.83
CA SER A 72 -30.73 18.89 -7.99
C SER A 72 -31.13 20.01 -8.96
N PRO A 73 -31.40 19.68 -10.23
CA PRO A 73 -32.24 20.52 -11.07
C PRO A 73 -33.59 20.81 -10.37
N PRO A 74 -34.25 21.93 -10.68
CA PRO A 74 -35.59 22.21 -10.19
C PRO A 74 -36.59 21.12 -10.58
N ASP A 75 -37.47 20.74 -9.66
CA ASP A 75 -38.61 19.87 -9.93
C ASP A 75 -39.75 20.62 -10.66
N ALA A 76 -40.89 19.96 -10.84
CA ALA A 76 -42.04 20.53 -11.57
C ALA A 76 -42.58 21.80 -10.89
N GLU A 77 -42.38 21.92 -9.59
CA GLU A 77 -42.77 23.03 -8.74
C GLU A 77 -41.63 24.02 -8.50
N GLY A 78 -40.45 23.81 -9.09
CA GLY A 78 -39.29 24.69 -9.02
C GLY A 78 -38.41 24.52 -7.76
N PHE A 79 -38.66 23.51 -6.92
CA PHE A 79 -37.83 23.23 -5.74
C PHE A 79 -36.59 22.41 -6.10
N GLN A 80 -35.53 22.58 -5.31
CA GLN A 80 -34.25 21.95 -5.58
C GLN A 80 -33.70 21.25 -4.33
N TRP A 81 -33.35 19.98 -4.46
CA TRP A 81 -33.09 19.11 -3.32
C TRP A 81 -31.62 18.70 -3.25
N PRO A 82 -31.07 18.46 -2.05
CA PRO A 82 -29.77 17.81 -1.92
C PRO A 82 -29.85 16.38 -2.49
N ILE A 83 -29.03 16.09 -3.49
CA ILE A 83 -28.92 14.76 -4.10
C ILE A 83 -27.45 14.35 -4.17
N VAL A 84 -27.19 13.05 -4.27
CA VAL A 84 -25.84 12.55 -4.58
C VAL A 84 -25.50 12.96 -6.01
N ASP A 85 -24.28 13.46 -6.23
CA ASP A 85 -23.82 13.92 -7.54
C ASP A 85 -23.90 12.79 -8.58
N PRO A 86 -24.79 12.87 -9.57
CA PRO A 86 -24.96 11.81 -10.57
C PRO A 86 -23.73 11.68 -11.49
N ALA A 87 -22.86 12.70 -11.55
CA ALA A 87 -21.58 12.61 -12.25
C ALA A 87 -20.53 11.79 -11.49
N GLY A 88 -20.80 11.40 -10.24
CA GLY A 88 -19.88 10.59 -9.44
C GLY A 88 -18.70 11.36 -8.89
N THR A 89 -18.75 12.70 -8.84
CA THR A 89 -17.64 13.52 -8.34
C THR A 89 -17.38 13.20 -6.85
N PRO A 90 -16.15 12.84 -6.46
CA PRO A 90 -15.85 12.55 -5.06
C PRO A 90 -15.89 13.81 -4.19
N VAL A 91 -16.16 13.63 -2.89
CA VAL A 91 -16.12 14.73 -1.90
C VAL A 91 -14.74 15.37 -1.76
N CYS A 92 -13.67 14.64 -2.04
CA CYS A 92 -12.31 15.13 -2.04
C CYS A 92 -11.39 14.23 -2.89
N ALA A 93 -10.19 14.72 -3.19
CA ALA A 93 -9.15 13.89 -3.81
C ALA A 93 -8.69 12.81 -2.83
N MET A 94 -8.44 11.60 -3.37
CA MET A 94 -7.87 10.50 -2.59
C MET A 94 -6.45 10.87 -2.11
N PRO A 95 -6.13 10.76 -0.81
CA PRO A 95 -4.77 10.97 -0.33
C PRO A 95 -3.79 9.91 -0.88
N PRO A 96 -2.47 10.16 -0.80
CA PRO A 96 -1.47 9.19 -1.26
C PRO A 96 -1.57 7.84 -0.53
N ILE A 97 -1.54 6.75 -1.30
CA ILE A 97 -1.54 5.37 -0.79
C ILE A 97 -0.16 5.07 -0.16
N PRO A 98 -0.10 4.61 1.11
CA PRO A 98 1.15 4.21 1.75
C PRO A 98 1.76 2.95 1.10
N GLN A 99 3.07 2.78 1.26
CA GLN A 99 3.76 1.55 0.88
C GLN A 99 3.25 0.38 1.74
N ASP A 100 3.05 -0.77 1.12
CA ASP A 100 2.75 -2.01 1.84
C ASP A 100 3.92 -2.42 2.74
N ARG A 101 3.64 -2.65 4.03
CA ARG A 101 4.62 -3.08 5.04
C ARG A 101 4.21 -4.38 5.73
N THR A 102 3.23 -5.11 5.19
CA THR A 102 2.81 -6.41 5.74
C THR A 102 3.85 -7.49 5.67
N GLN A 103 4.83 -7.32 4.78
CA GLN A 103 6.01 -8.17 4.76
C GLN A 103 6.95 -7.71 5.88
N THR A 104 7.09 -8.52 6.92
CA THR A 104 8.12 -8.29 7.93
C THR A 104 9.50 -8.34 7.29
N GLN A 105 10.50 -7.67 7.88
CA GLN A 105 11.91 -7.85 7.48
C GLN A 105 12.31 -9.33 7.45
N GLN A 106 11.72 -10.16 8.34
CA GLN A 106 11.89 -11.61 8.37
C GLN A 106 11.21 -12.34 7.21
N GLN A 107 10.10 -11.85 6.67
CA GLN A 107 9.45 -12.42 5.48
C GLN A 107 10.16 -12.01 4.19
N ILE A 108 10.69 -10.79 4.12
CA ILE A 108 11.61 -10.36 3.04
C ILE A 108 12.92 -11.17 3.14
N GLN A 109 13.46 -11.38 4.35
CA GLN A 109 14.62 -12.25 4.58
C GLN A 109 14.34 -13.74 4.34
N ALA A 110 13.12 -14.22 4.55
CA ALA A 110 12.72 -15.59 4.25
C ALA A 110 12.48 -15.80 2.74
N ALA A 111 11.99 -14.78 2.03
CA ALA A 111 11.96 -14.73 0.57
C ALA A 111 13.36 -14.57 -0.05
N LEU A 112 14.30 -13.97 0.70
CA LEU A 112 15.73 -13.98 0.41
C LEU A 112 16.42 -15.29 0.85
N LYS A 113 15.79 -16.08 1.75
CA LYS A 113 16.43 -17.03 2.71
C LYS A 113 17.67 -16.41 3.40
N PRO A 114 18.04 -16.79 4.64
CA PRO A 114 19.47 -16.72 4.96
C PRO A 114 20.12 -17.59 3.91
N ASN A 115 20.95 -17.02 3.03
CA ASN A 115 21.63 -17.80 2.02
C ASN A 115 22.29 -19.00 2.72
N THR A 116 21.72 -20.20 2.57
CA THR A 116 22.31 -21.39 3.17
C THR A 116 23.58 -21.63 2.39
N ILE A 117 24.71 -21.51 3.06
CA ILE A 117 25.99 -21.91 2.52
C ILE A 117 26.14 -23.38 2.84
N ASP A 118 26.05 -24.22 1.83
CA ASP A 118 26.22 -25.66 1.93
C ASP A 118 27.33 -26.05 0.95
N VAL A 119 28.55 -25.99 1.46
CA VAL A 119 29.76 -26.39 0.72
C VAL A 119 29.92 -27.90 0.88
N GLY A 120 29.69 -28.65 -0.20
CA GLY A 120 29.79 -30.09 -0.22
C GLY A 120 31.22 -30.61 -0.32
N LYS A 121 31.38 -31.81 -0.88
CA LYS A 121 32.66 -32.52 -0.96
C LYS A 121 33.67 -31.89 -1.94
N PRO A 122 34.98 -32.08 -1.71
CA PRO A 122 36.00 -31.68 -2.67
C PRO A 122 35.85 -32.42 -4.00
N ILE A 123 36.06 -31.70 -5.10
CA ILE A 123 36.01 -32.25 -6.46
C ILE A 123 37.34 -32.97 -6.74
N VAL A 124 37.26 -34.26 -7.04
CA VAL A 124 38.41 -35.06 -7.46
C VAL A 124 38.99 -34.49 -8.76
N GLY A 125 40.27 -34.10 -8.74
CA GLY A 125 40.94 -33.43 -9.86
C GLY A 125 40.83 -31.90 -9.88
N GLY A 126 40.06 -31.29 -8.96
CA GLY A 126 39.90 -29.85 -8.81
C GLY A 126 41.04 -29.15 -8.05
N GLY A 127 42.28 -29.63 -8.16
CA GLY A 127 43.45 -29.01 -7.52
C GLY A 127 43.37 -28.81 -5.99
N GLY A 128 42.45 -29.52 -5.30
CA GLY A 128 42.25 -29.43 -3.86
C GLY A 128 41.54 -28.16 -3.35
N LYS A 129 41.03 -27.30 -4.24
CA LYS A 129 40.38 -26.03 -3.85
C LYS A 129 38.92 -25.91 -4.29
N TRP A 130 38.46 -26.84 -5.12
CA TRP A 130 37.10 -26.82 -5.64
C TRP A 130 36.20 -27.83 -4.91
N PHE A 131 34.99 -27.39 -4.58
CA PHE A 131 34.00 -28.14 -3.80
C PHE A 131 32.64 -28.13 -4.50
N THR A 132 31.85 -29.19 -4.33
CA THR A 132 30.48 -29.27 -4.84
C THR A 132 29.56 -28.32 -4.07
N VAL A 133 28.49 -27.85 -4.71
CA VAL A 133 27.38 -27.22 -3.98
C VAL A 133 26.49 -28.30 -3.38
N GLY A 134 26.21 -28.21 -2.08
CA GLY A 134 25.36 -29.14 -1.37
C GLY A 134 23.86 -28.91 -1.65
N PRO A 135 23.01 -29.91 -1.35
CA PRO A 135 21.60 -29.90 -1.75
C PRO A 135 20.74 -28.87 -1.01
N ALA A 136 21.22 -28.33 0.12
CA ALA A 136 20.51 -27.30 0.87
C ALA A 136 20.97 -25.88 0.54
N ASP A 137 21.96 -25.72 -0.34
CA ASP A 137 22.57 -24.43 -0.65
C ASP A 137 21.58 -23.48 -1.32
N THR A 138 21.52 -22.26 -0.82
CA THR A 138 20.78 -21.16 -1.44
C THR A 138 21.61 -19.90 -1.59
N PHE A 139 22.95 -20.03 -1.53
CA PHE A 139 23.88 -18.91 -1.68
C PHE A 139 23.93 -18.42 -3.12
N ALA A 140 24.05 -17.12 -3.33
CA ALA A 140 24.06 -16.55 -4.67
C ALA A 140 25.41 -16.83 -5.38
N CYS A 141 25.35 -17.22 -6.65
CA CYS A 141 26.55 -17.31 -7.49
C CYS A 141 27.22 -15.94 -7.62
N GLY A 142 28.55 -15.91 -7.68
CA GLY A 142 29.37 -14.69 -7.68
C GLY A 142 29.53 -14.04 -6.31
N SER A 143 29.05 -14.70 -5.23
CA SER A 143 29.19 -14.21 -3.85
C SER A 143 30.26 -14.97 -3.09
N THR A 144 30.83 -14.33 -2.08
CA THR A 144 31.84 -14.88 -1.17
C THR A 144 31.24 -15.18 0.21
N THR A 145 31.51 -16.35 0.76
CA THR A 145 31.02 -16.77 2.08
C THR A 145 31.67 -15.96 3.20
N PRO A 146 31.10 -15.93 4.42
CA PRO A 146 31.81 -15.44 5.60
C PRO A 146 33.11 -16.22 5.87
N PRO A 147 34.11 -15.61 6.55
CA PRO A 147 35.31 -16.31 6.98
C PRO A 147 35.00 -17.51 7.87
N ASN A 148 35.81 -18.57 7.77
CA ASN A 148 35.66 -19.82 8.50
C ASN A 148 34.36 -20.60 8.21
N THR A 149 33.86 -20.50 6.98
CA THR A 149 32.83 -21.42 6.48
C THR A 149 33.41 -22.83 6.45
N VAL A 150 32.59 -23.84 6.76
CA VAL A 150 33.02 -25.25 6.86
C VAL A 150 32.39 -26.05 5.73
N ALA A 151 33.24 -26.74 4.96
CA ALA A 151 32.81 -27.71 3.96
C ALA A 151 32.44 -29.05 4.60
N GLU A 152 31.72 -29.91 3.87
CA GLU A 152 31.28 -31.23 4.33
C GLU A 152 32.45 -32.12 4.81
N ASP A 153 33.66 -31.93 4.25
CA ASP A 153 34.87 -32.66 4.64
C ASP A 153 35.61 -32.05 5.86
N GLY A 154 35.07 -30.98 6.44
CA GLY A 154 35.66 -30.25 7.57
C GLY A 154 36.64 -29.15 7.15
N THR A 155 36.92 -28.97 5.86
CA THR A 155 37.76 -27.87 5.37
C THR A 155 37.13 -26.55 5.76
N THR A 156 37.89 -25.71 6.47
CA THR A 156 37.43 -24.40 6.93
C THR A 156 38.12 -23.30 6.13
N GLY A 157 37.38 -22.29 5.69
CA GLY A 157 37.95 -21.18 4.92
C GLY A 157 36.91 -20.20 4.41
N THR A 158 37.33 -19.36 3.49
CA THR A 158 36.43 -18.50 2.70
C THR A 158 36.27 -19.10 1.32
N PHE A 159 35.02 -19.17 0.84
CA PHE A 159 34.70 -19.74 -0.46
C PHE A 159 33.98 -18.73 -1.35
N GLU A 160 34.20 -18.81 -2.65
CA GLU A 160 33.44 -18.08 -3.66
C GLU A 160 32.56 -19.06 -4.44
N LYS A 161 31.28 -18.72 -4.63
CA LYS A 161 30.34 -19.58 -5.36
C LYS A 161 30.37 -19.27 -6.86
N TYR A 162 30.56 -20.30 -7.67
CA TYR A 162 30.52 -20.25 -9.13
C TYR A 162 29.29 -20.98 -9.66
N GLY A 163 28.58 -20.35 -10.60
CA GLY A 163 27.48 -21.00 -11.32
C GLY A 163 27.96 -22.03 -12.33
N ALA A 164 27.11 -22.99 -12.69
CA ALA A 164 27.36 -23.95 -13.77
C ALA A 164 26.27 -23.83 -14.86
N PRO A 165 26.57 -24.13 -16.13
CA PRO A 165 25.55 -24.18 -17.18
C PRO A 165 24.50 -25.28 -16.93
N VAL A 166 24.84 -26.28 -16.12
CA VAL A 166 23.97 -27.37 -15.70
C VAL A 166 24.24 -27.67 -14.21
N GLY A 167 23.21 -27.68 -13.37
CA GLY A 167 23.31 -28.00 -11.94
C GLY A 167 23.51 -26.78 -11.02
N ALA A 168 23.73 -27.05 -9.72
CA ALA A 168 23.73 -26.05 -8.66
C ALA A 168 25.03 -25.21 -8.55
N GLY A 169 26.09 -25.58 -9.28
CA GLY A 169 27.37 -24.88 -9.33
C GLY A 169 28.48 -25.51 -8.47
N TRP A 170 29.51 -24.72 -8.17
CA TRP A 170 30.71 -25.11 -7.42
C TRP A 170 31.14 -24.02 -6.43
N TYR A 171 31.94 -24.39 -5.45
CA TYR A 171 32.64 -23.46 -4.56
C TYR A 171 34.15 -23.53 -4.79
N LEU A 172 34.81 -22.38 -4.80
CA LEU A 172 36.27 -22.27 -4.81
C LEU A 172 36.74 -21.73 -3.46
N GLN A 173 37.64 -22.44 -2.78
CA GLN A 173 38.31 -21.91 -1.60
C GLN A 173 39.33 -20.83 -2.00
N ILE A 174 39.18 -19.63 -1.43
CA ILE A 174 39.99 -18.45 -1.77
C ILE A 174 40.86 -17.95 -0.60
N SER A 175 40.60 -18.37 0.63
CA SER A 175 41.46 -18.11 1.80
C SER A 175 41.34 -19.19 2.86
#